data_AF-A0A951XMT1-F1
#
_entry.id   AF-A0A951XMT1-F1
#
_cell.length_a   1.000
_cell.length_b   1.000
_cell.length_c   1.000
_cell.angle_alpha   90.00
_cell.angle_beta   90.00
_cell.angle_gamma   90.00
#
_symmetry.space_group_name_H-M   'P 1'
#
loop_
_entity.id
_entity.type
_entity.pdbx_description
1 polymer ?
#
loop_
_entity_poly.entity_id
_entity_poly.type
_entity_poly.pdbx_seq_one_letter_code
_entity_poly.pdbx_strand_id
1 'polypeptide(L)'
;MNMPNTSSKPWYREPWPWFLMAGPAIVVVAGFVTAWLAVRSNDGLVEDDYYKQGLAVSQRLARDQEAAHLGLSAELVAGGNGLDLRLFLSGNADAALPEVLQLRIVHPTRAGADQTVALTKDAAGFYVGRLTAPLQGGRWHVMLEDEGHGWRIAGDWLPQEQEAARLRAATISN
;
A
#
# COMPACT_ATOMS: atom_id res chain seq x y z
N MET A 1 -55.03 -54.70 -43.37
CA MET A 1 -53.70 -54.09 -43.54
C MET A 1 -53.44 -53.26 -42.28
N ASN A 2 -52.75 -53.81 -41.28
CA ASN A 2 -52.56 -53.13 -40.00
C ASN A 2 -51.10 -52.65 -39.93
N MET A 3 -50.89 -51.33 -39.92
CA MET A 3 -49.58 -50.73 -39.67
C MET A 3 -49.27 -50.83 -38.16
N PRO A 4 -48.12 -51.39 -37.74
CA PRO A 4 -47.73 -51.34 -36.34
C PRO A 4 -47.35 -49.91 -35.97
N ASN A 5 -48.05 -49.35 -34.98
CA ASN A 5 -47.73 -48.07 -34.38
C ASN A 5 -46.45 -48.25 -33.56
N THR A 6 -45.29 -47.96 -34.12
CA THR A 6 -44.03 -47.97 -33.38
C THR A 6 -44.06 -46.82 -32.39
N SER A 7 -44.53 -47.11 -31.17
CA SER A 7 -44.51 -46.15 -30.06
C SER A 7 -43.05 -45.89 -29.69
N SER A 8 -42.45 -44.89 -30.34
CA SER A 8 -41.10 -44.42 -30.03
C SER A 8 -41.07 -44.02 -28.56
N LYS A 9 -40.37 -44.80 -27.73
CA LYS A 9 -40.19 -44.45 -26.32
C LYS A 9 -39.49 -43.08 -26.23
N PRO A 10 -39.87 -42.22 -25.28
CA PRO A 10 -39.26 -40.91 -25.19
C PRO A 10 -37.77 -41.05 -24.86
N TRP A 11 -36.93 -40.46 -25.70
CA TRP A 11 -35.46 -40.56 -25.66
C TRP A 11 -34.84 -40.23 -24.30
N TYR A 12 -35.48 -39.37 -23.50
CA TYR A 12 -35.03 -38.97 -22.17
C TYR A 12 -35.13 -40.08 -21.11
N ARG A 13 -35.85 -41.18 -21.39
CA ARG A 13 -35.98 -42.34 -20.48
C ARG A 13 -34.89 -43.40 -20.68
N GLU A 14 -34.08 -43.29 -21.72
CA GLU A 14 -32.98 -44.22 -21.97
C GLU A 14 -31.69 -43.72 -21.30
N PRO A 15 -30.95 -44.55 -20.56
CA PRO A 15 -29.75 -44.14 -19.83
C PRO A 15 -28.55 -43.86 -20.76
N TRP A 16 -28.56 -44.42 -21.98
CA TRP A 16 -27.46 -44.32 -22.95
C TRP A 16 -27.18 -42.89 -23.44
N PRO A 17 -28.20 -42.09 -23.86
CA PRO A 17 -28.02 -40.68 -24.16
C PRO A 17 -27.41 -39.87 -23.01
N TRP A 18 -27.81 -40.14 -21.76
CA TRP A 18 -27.28 -39.44 -20.59
C TRP A 18 -25.79 -39.75 -20.36
N PHE A 19 -25.36 -40.99 -20.59
CA PHE A 19 -23.95 -41.38 -20.47
C PHE A 19 -23.07 -40.71 -21.55
N LEU A 20 -23.58 -40.60 -22.78
CA LEU A 20 -22.90 -39.89 -23.86
C LEU A 20 -22.79 -38.38 -23.59
N MET A 21 -23.83 -37.78 -23.01
CA MET A 21 -23.85 -36.34 -22.65
C MET A 21 -23.06 -36.03 -21.37
N ALA A 22 -22.82 -37.02 -20.50
CA ALA A 22 -22.11 -36.81 -19.24
C ALA A 22 -20.67 -36.31 -19.44
N GLY A 23 -19.95 -36.84 -20.44
CA GLY A 23 -18.58 -36.40 -20.74
C GLY A 23 -18.49 -34.90 -21.04
N PRO A 24 -19.19 -34.40 -22.09
CA PRO A 24 -19.24 -32.97 -22.39
C PRO A 24 -19.76 -32.11 -21.23
N ALA A 25 -20.79 -32.58 -20.50
CA ALA A 25 -21.37 -31.84 -19.38
C ALA A 25 -20.35 -31.63 -18.26
N ILE A 26 -19.53 -32.64 -17.94
CA ILE A 26 -18.46 -32.52 -16.92
C ILE A 26 -17.45 -31.45 -17.33
N VAL A 27 -17.06 -31.39 -18.61
CA VAL A 27 -16.09 -30.39 -19.10
C VAL A 27 -16.66 -28.98 -19.00
N VAL A 28 -17.94 -28.78 -19.33
CA VAL A 28 -18.62 -27.49 -19.18
C VAL A 28 -18.65 -27.06 -17.71
N VAL A 29 -19.03 -27.96 -16.80
CA VAL A 29 -19.05 -27.68 -15.35
C VAL A 29 -17.65 -27.38 -14.83
N ALA A 30 -16.64 -28.15 -15.22
CA ALA A 30 -15.25 -27.90 -14.86
C ALA A 30 -14.77 -26.53 -15.38
N GLY A 31 -15.12 -26.16 -16.62
CA GLY A 31 -14.84 -24.84 -17.19
C GLY A 31 -15.49 -23.71 -16.39
N PHE A 32 -16.74 -23.86 -15.96
CA PHE A 32 -17.40 -22.88 -15.08
C PHE A 32 -16.78 -22.83 -13.69
N VAL A 33 -16.40 -23.97 -13.11
CA VAL A 33 -15.71 -24.02 -11.81
C VAL A 33 -14.35 -23.34 -11.94
N THR A 34 -13.58 -23.61 -12.99
CA THR A 34 -12.30 -22.95 -13.27
C THR A 34 -12.48 -21.46 -13.56
N ALA A 35 -13.52 -21.06 -14.29
CA ALA A 35 -13.84 -19.66 -14.52
C ALA A 35 -14.28 -18.95 -13.22
N TRP A 36 -15.04 -19.63 -12.35
CA TRP A 36 -15.41 -19.12 -11.04
C TRP A 36 -14.22 -19.05 -10.10
N LEU A 37 -13.35 -20.06 -10.12
CA LEU A 37 -12.07 -20.04 -9.41
C LEU A 37 -11.20 -18.91 -9.95
N ALA A 38 -11.17 -18.67 -11.26
CA ALA A 38 -10.45 -17.57 -11.85
C ALA A 38 -11.07 -16.23 -11.42
N VAL A 39 -12.39 -16.04 -11.45
CA VAL A 39 -13.00 -14.77 -11.00
C VAL A 39 -12.80 -14.54 -9.49
N ARG A 40 -12.80 -15.60 -8.68
CA ARG A 40 -12.63 -15.51 -7.23
C ARG A 40 -11.17 -15.54 -6.74
N SER A 41 -10.28 -16.18 -7.50
CA SER A 41 -8.83 -16.26 -7.24
C SER A 41 -8.03 -15.21 -8.00
N ASN A 42 -8.60 -14.66 -9.07
CA ASN A 42 -8.17 -13.45 -9.77
C ASN A 42 -9.14 -12.34 -9.37
N ASP A 43 -9.26 -12.14 -8.06
CA ASP A 43 -9.82 -10.92 -7.48
C ASP A 43 -8.87 -9.76 -7.90
N GLY A 44 -9.07 -9.29 -9.12
CA GLY A 44 -9.02 -7.90 -9.57
C GLY A 44 -7.92 -6.97 -9.06
N LEU A 45 -6.64 -7.38 -9.04
CA LEU A 45 -5.55 -6.52 -8.53
C LEU A 45 -4.34 -6.33 -9.47
N VAL A 46 -4.39 -6.69 -10.76
CA VAL A 46 -3.15 -6.66 -11.60
C VAL A 46 -3.31 -6.05 -13.00
N GLU A 47 -4.49 -5.70 -13.51
CA GLU A 47 -4.58 -5.07 -14.85
C GLU A 47 -4.81 -3.55 -14.76
N ASP A 48 -5.70 -3.12 -13.87
CA ASP A 48 -5.81 -1.72 -13.48
C ASP A 48 -4.55 -1.24 -12.73
N ASP A 49 -3.89 -2.15 -12.01
CA ASP A 49 -2.74 -1.85 -11.18
C ASP A 49 -1.43 -1.86 -11.97
N TYR A 50 -1.30 -2.51 -13.15
CA TYR A 50 -0.07 -2.39 -13.95
C TYR A 50 0.03 -1.01 -14.64
N TYR A 51 -1.09 -0.47 -15.12
CA TYR A 51 -1.15 0.90 -15.66
C TYR A 51 -1.09 1.95 -14.54
N LYS A 52 -1.72 1.69 -13.39
CA LYS A 52 -1.60 2.55 -12.19
C LYS A 52 -0.27 2.42 -11.46
N GLN A 53 0.48 1.31 -11.57
CA GLN A 53 1.81 1.16 -10.98
C GLN A 53 2.85 1.94 -11.77
N GLY A 54 2.74 2.01 -13.11
CA GLY A 54 3.54 2.96 -13.91
C GLY A 54 3.29 4.42 -13.51
N LEU A 55 2.02 4.78 -13.28
CA LEU A 55 1.62 6.14 -12.86
C LEU A 55 1.96 6.44 -11.39
N ALA A 56 1.80 5.49 -10.47
CA ALA A 56 2.09 5.64 -9.05
C ALA A 56 3.59 5.56 -8.76
N VAL A 57 4.38 4.87 -9.59
CA VAL A 57 5.84 5.01 -9.60
C VAL A 57 6.20 6.41 -10.08
N SER A 58 5.60 6.91 -11.17
CA SER A 58 5.84 8.28 -11.65
C SER A 58 5.47 9.34 -10.61
N GLN A 59 4.37 9.14 -9.88
CA GLN A 59 3.89 10.06 -8.85
C GLN A 59 4.74 9.98 -7.57
N ARG A 60 5.20 8.79 -7.16
CA ARG A 60 6.22 8.66 -6.09
C ARG A 60 7.55 9.29 -6.50
N LEU A 61 7.97 9.09 -7.75
CA LEU A 61 9.18 9.70 -8.30
C LEU A 61 9.04 11.22 -8.33
N ALA A 62 7.89 11.75 -8.74
CA ALA A 62 7.62 13.18 -8.74
C ALA A 62 7.64 13.77 -7.32
N ARG A 63 7.05 13.08 -6.33
CA ARG A 63 7.08 13.52 -4.93
C ARG A 63 8.48 13.50 -4.32
N ASP A 64 9.27 12.48 -4.63
CA ASP A 64 10.65 12.36 -4.15
C ASP A 64 11.57 13.36 -4.90
N GLN A 65 11.32 13.62 -6.19
CA GLN A 65 12.00 14.66 -6.98
C GLN A 65 11.65 16.07 -6.52
N GLU A 66 10.39 16.33 -6.19
CA GLU A 66 9.96 17.63 -5.66
C GLU A 66 10.59 17.87 -4.29
N ALA A 67 10.64 16.86 -3.43
CA ALA A 67 11.36 16.94 -2.16
C ALA A 67 12.86 17.26 -2.37
N ALA A 68 13.47 16.68 -3.40
CA ALA A 68 14.86 16.95 -3.77
C ALA A 68 15.06 18.35 -4.38
N HIS A 69 14.13 18.81 -5.23
CA HIS A 69 14.15 20.14 -5.85
C HIS A 69 13.99 21.24 -4.79
N LEU A 70 13.09 21.02 -3.83
CA LEU A 70 12.89 21.88 -2.67
C LEU A 70 14.03 21.78 -1.64
N GLY A 71 15.00 20.88 -1.84
CA GLY A 71 16.13 20.72 -0.92
C GLY A 71 15.73 20.29 0.49
N LEU A 72 14.61 19.55 0.61
CA LEU A 72 14.01 19.24 1.90
C LEU A 72 14.91 18.32 2.72
N SER A 73 15.18 18.75 3.94
CA SER A 73 15.85 17.96 4.97
C SER A 73 15.14 18.18 6.29
N ALA A 74 14.98 17.10 7.06
CA ALA A 74 14.44 17.20 8.39
C ALA A 74 15.35 16.53 9.41
N GLU A 75 15.38 17.12 10.60
CA GLU A 75 16.01 16.54 11.78
C GLU A 75 14.92 16.32 12.82
N LEU A 76 14.64 15.04 13.10
CA LEU A 76 13.67 14.59 14.09
C LEU A 76 14.42 14.26 15.37
N VAL A 77 13.96 14.78 16.50
CA VAL A 77 14.54 14.53 17.82
C VAL A 77 13.46 14.00 18.76
N ALA A 78 13.78 12.93 19.48
CA ALA A 78 12.94 12.47 20.59
C ALA A 78 13.17 13.35 21.83
N GLY A 79 12.08 13.75 22.48
CA GLY A 79 12.13 14.31 23.82
C GLY A 79 12.56 13.24 24.85
N GLY A 80 13.06 13.68 26.00
CA GLY A 80 13.59 12.78 27.04
C GLY A 80 12.57 11.79 27.65
N ASN A 81 11.27 11.95 27.37
CA ASN A 81 10.24 10.99 27.76
C ASN A 81 9.99 9.89 26.71
N GLY A 82 10.67 9.92 25.56
CA GLY A 82 10.53 8.95 24.47
C GLY A 82 9.19 8.99 23.72
N LEU A 83 8.35 9.98 24.00
CA LEU A 83 7.01 10.14 23.38
C LEU A 83 6.87 11.45 22.64
N ASP A 84 7.44 12.53 23.17
CA ASP A 84 7.40 13.82 22.52
C ASP A 84 8.41 13.83 21.38
N LEU A 85 8.00 14.39 20.24
CA LEU A 85 8.81 14.52 19.05
C LEU A 85 8.92 15.99 18.69
N ARG A 86 10.13 16.41 18.37
CA ARG A 86 10.41 17.72 17.81
C ARG A 86 11.15 17.55 16.50
N LEU A 87 10.65 18.18 15.45
CA LEU A 87 11.21 18.09 14.12
C LEU A 87 11.52 19.49 13.60
N PHE A 88 12.71 19.65 13.05
CA PHE A 88 13.08 20.83 12.30
C PHE A 88 13.06 20.47 10.81
N LEU A 89 12.24 21.16 10.01
CA LEU A 89 12.17 20.99 8.57
C LEU A 89 12.82 22.20 7.91
N SER A 90 13.81 21.95 7.06
CA SER A 90 14.49 22.96 6.26
C SER A 90 14.31 22.66 4.79
N GLY A 91 14.09 23.70 3.99
CA GLY A 91 14.01 23.65 2.54
C GLY A 91 14.56 24.93 1.91
N ASN A 92 14.58 24.95 0.59
CA ASN A 92 14.91 26.14 -0.21
C ASN A 92 13.84 27.22 -0.01
N ALA A 93 14.15 28.48 -0.38
CA ALA A 93 13.27 29.62 -0.13
C ALA A 93 11.86 29.51 -0.78
N ASP A 94 11.73 28.70 -1.84
CA ASP A 94 10.46 28.42 -2.52
C ASP A 94 9.64 27.29 -1.88
N ALA A 95 10.20 26.60 -0.87
CA ALA A 95 9.51 25.55 -0.15
C ALA A 95 8.47 26.17 0.80
N ALA A 96 7.23 26.26 0.35
CA ALA A 96 6.09 26.58 1.20
C ALA A 96 5.87 25.44 2.21
N LEU A 97 6.45 25.59 3.41
CA LEU A 97 6.36 24.57 4.45
C LEU A 97 4.96 24.60 5.10
N PRO A 98 4.23 23.48 5.12
CA PRO A 98 2.84 23.41 5.61
C PRO A 98 2.75 23.60 7.14
N GLU A 99 1.56 23.90 7.65
CA GLU A 99 1.33 24.02 9.10
C GLU A 99 1.26 22.67 9.81
N VAL A 100 0.89 21.61 9.09
CA VAL A 100 0.75 20.25 9.62
C VAL A 100 1.50 19.28 8.72
N LEU A 101 2.22 18.34 9.33
CA LEU A 101 2.90 17.24 8.66
C LEU A 101 2.41 15.90 9.21
N GLN A 102 2.41 14.88 8.37
CA GLN A 102 2.14 13.50 8.79
C GLN A 102 3.46 12.74 8.91
N LEU A 103 3.77 12.32 10.14
CA LEU A 103 4.91 11.46 10.45
C LEU A 103 4.43 10.02 10.58
N ARG A 104 4.90 9.14 9.71
CA ARG A 104 4.68 7.69 9.81
C ARG A 104 5.96 7.00 10.27
N ILE A 105 5.83 6.13 11.26
CA ILE A 105 6.93 5.37 11.84
C ILE A 105 6.56 3.89 11.77
N VAL A 106 7.36 3.12 11.05
CA VAL A 106 7.08 1.73 10.67
C VAL A 106 8.16 0.81 11.24
N HIS A 107 7.75 -0.27 11.88
CA HIS A 107 8.69 -1.29 12.37
C HIS A 107 8.95 -2.34 11.27
N PRO A 108 10.21 -2.69 10.95
CA PRO A 108 10.52 -3.57 9.82
C PRO A 108 9.97 -5.00 9.96
N THR A 109 9.75 -5.48 11.18
CA THR A 109 9.38 -6.89 11.45
C THR A 109 8.14 -7.09 12.32
N ARG A 110 7.48 -6.01 12.78
CA ARG A 110 6.30 -6.11 13.67
C ARG A 110 5.11 -5.43 13.03
N ALA A 111 4.30 -6.21 12.32
CA ALA A 111 3.02 -5.74 11.80
C ALA A 111 2.14 -5.26 12.97
N GLY A 112 1.67 -4.01 12.92
CA GLY A 112 0.79 -3.41 13.93
C GLY A 112 1.47 -2.55 15.00
N ALA A 113 2.81 -2.42 14.99
CA ALA A 113 3.53 -1.46 15.83
C ALA A 113 3.67 -0.07 15.16
N ASP A 114 3.14 0.07 13.95
CA ASP A 114 3.25 1.27 13.14
C ASP A 114 2.43 2.40 13.76
N GLN A 115 3.03 3.59 13.80
CA GLN A 115 2.40 4.78 14.37
C GLN A 115 2.36 5.88 13.32
N THR A 116 1.23 6.59 13.27
CA THR A 116 1.10 7.82 12.49
C THR A 116 0.82 8.96 13.45
N VAL A 117 1.62 10.02 13.36
CA VAL A 117 1.58 11.18 14.25
C VAL A 117 1.46 12.43 13.37
N ALA A 118 0.44 13.25 13.64
CA ALA A 118 0.39 14.58 13.07
C ALA A 118 1.36 15.49 13.84
N LEU A 119 2.30 16.10 13.13
CA LEU A 119 3.20 17.11 13.67
C LEU A 119 2.66 18.49 13.29
N THR A 120 2.48 19.37 14.26
CA THR A 120 2.01 20.74 14.03
C THR A 120 3.16 21.70 14.19
N LYS A 121 3.26 22.68 13.29
CA LYS A 121 4.26 23.73 13.35
C LYS A 121 3.99 24.66 14.55
N ASP A 122 5.03 24.94 15.32
CA ASP A 122 5.01 25.89 16.42
C ASP A 122 5.40 27.29 15.95
N ALA A 123 5.23 28.28 16.84
CA ALA A 123 5.56 29.67 16.54
C ALA A 123 7.07 29.91 16.28
N ALA A 124 7.94 28.97 16.67
CA ALA A 124 9.37 29.01 16.42
C ALA A 124 9.78 28.29 15.12
N GLY A 125 8.83 27.73 14.38
CA GLY A 125 9.05 27.02 13.12
C GLY A 125 9.43 25.55 13.26
N PHE A 126 9.34 24.98 14.47
CA PHE A 126 9.53 23.54 14.70
C PHE A 126 8.21 22.81 14.64
N TYR A 127 8.24 21.57 14.17
CA TYR A 127 7.08 20.70 14.16
C TYR A 127 7.09 19.84 15.41
N VAL A 128 6.00 19.86 16.17
CA VAL A 128 5.87 19.10 17.41
C VAL A 128 4.74 18.10 17.29
N GLY A 129 4.94 16.92 17.88
CA GLY A 129 3.92 15.90 17.98
C GLY A 129 4.24 14.89 19.05
N ARG A 130 3.32 13.96 19.26
CA ARG A 130 3.42 12.97 20.33
C ARG A 130 3.12 11.58 19.81
N LEU A 131 4.00 10.64 20.12
CA LEU A 131 3.77 9.22 19.88
C LEU A 131 2.66 8.70 20.79
N THR A 132 1.94 7.70 20.29
CA THR A 132 0.92 6.99 21.08
C THR A 132 1.57 5.99 22.02
N ALA A 133 2.67 5.38 21.61
CA ALA A 133 3.45 4.44 22.41
C ALA A 133 4.96 4.66 22.20
N PRO A 134 5.80 4.39 23.21
CA PRO A 134 7.24 4.52 23.07
C PRO A 134 7.78 3.53 22.03
N LEU A 135 8.75 3.96 21.23
CA LEU A 135 9.40 3.10 20.24
C LEU A 135 10.30 2.09 20.96
N GLN A 136 9.93 0.81 20.89
CA GLN A 136 10.64 -0.25 21.60
C GLN A 136 11.59 -1.03 20.68
N GLY A 137 12.88 -0.76 20.86
CA GLY A 137 13.97 -1.54 20.28
C GLY A 137 14.10 -1.45 18.76
N GLY A 138 15.31 -1.75 18.28
CA GLY A 138 15.61 -1.93 16.88
C GLY A 138 15.59 -0.66 16.01
N ARG A 139 15.71 -0.89 14.71
CA ARG A 139 15.65 0.14 13.66
C ARG A 139 14.19 0.38 13.27
N TRP A 140 13.83 1.65 13.14
CA TRP A 140 12.53 2.10 12.67
C TRP A 140 12.69 2.86 11.36
N HIS A 141 11.74 2.68 10.44
CA HIS A 141 11.65 3.48 9.24
C HIS A 141 10.72 4.66 9.50
N VAL A 142 11.25 5.86 9.33
CA VAL A 142 10.53 7.10 9.57
C VAL A 142 10.28 7.79 8.24
N MET A 143 9.05 8.24 8.03
CA MET A 143 8.59 8.85 6.79
C MET A 143 7.77 10.08 7.13
N LEU A 144 8.12 11.20 6.52
CA LEU A 144 7.44 12.47 6.69
C LEU A 144 6.78 12.86 5.37
N GLU A 145 5.50 13.22 5.46
CA GLU A 145 4.70 13.65 4.33
C GLU A 145 3.96 14.95 4.65
N ASP A 146 3.77 15.77 3.63
CA ASP A 146 2.84 16.89 3.66
C ASP A 146 1.38 16.40 3.58
N GLU A 147 0.45 17.19 4.14
CA GLU A 147 -0.99 16.96 4.10
C GLU A 147 -1.52 16.86 2.66
N GLY A 148 -0.96 17.66 1.74
CA GLY A 148 -1.28 17.63 0.32
C GLY A 148 -0.67 16.45 -0.45
N HIS A 149 0.12 15.59 0.21
CA HIS A 149 0.92 14.56 -0.44
C HIS A 149 1.83 15.10 -1.56
N GLY A 150 2.31 16.35 -1.47
CA GLY A 150 3.13 16.98 -2.50
C GLY A 150 4.57 16.48 -2.54
N TRP A 151 5.13 16.18 -1.36
CA TRP A 151 6.50 15.67 -1.22
C TRP A 151 6.56 14.60 -0.12
N ARG A 152 7.71 13.93 -0.03
CA ARG A 152 8.00 12.93 1.00
C ARG A 152 9.50 12.88 1.28
N ILE A 153 9.86 12.77 2.54
CA ILE A 153 11.24 12.45 2.96
C ILE A 153 11.21 11.26 3.91
N ALA A 154 12.25 10.44 3.88
CA ALA A 154 12.31 9.24 4.69
C ALA A 154 13.72 9.04 5.25
N GLY A 155 13.83 8.20 6.27
CA GLY A 155 15.10 7.83 6.87
C GLY A 155 14.94 6.71 7.88
N ASP A 156 16.08 6.16 8.27
CA ASP A 156 16.17 5.17 9.34
C ASP A 156 16.45 5.84 10.67
N TRP A 157 15.82 5.36 11.73
CA TRP A 157 16.06 5.82 13.08
C TRP A 157 16.28 4.66 14.04
N LEU A 158 17.34 4.76 14.84
CA LEU A 158 17.60 3.87 15.97
C LEU A 158 17.44 4.69 17.26
N PRO A 159 16.22 4.84 17.79
CA PRO A 159 15.95 5.72 18.94
C PRO A 159 16.73 5.36 20.21
N GLN A 160 17.31 4.16 20.26
CA GLN A 160 18.10 3.67 21.39
C GLN A 160 19.60 3.98 21.28
N GLU A 161 20.09 4.29 20.08
CA GLU A 161 21.48 4.66 19.81
C GLU A 161 21.61 6.13 19.41
N GLN A 162 20.55 6.71 18.86
CA GLN A 162 20.51 8.05 18.29
C GLN A 162 19.30 8.82 18.84
N GLU A 163 19.56 9.92 19.53
CA GLU A 163 18.52 10.85 19.99
C GLU A 163 17.83 11.57 18.83
N ALA A 164 18.53 11.70 17.70
CA ALA A 164 18.09 12.38 16.50
C ALA A 164 18.15 11.49 15.26
N ALA A 165 17.11 11.55 14.42
CA ALA A 165 17.08 10.99 13.08
C ALA A 165 17.18 12.11 12.04
N ARG A 166 18.00 11.86 11.02
CA ARG A 166 18.09 12.74 9.85
C ARG A 166 17.31 12.13 8.70
N LEU A 167 16.33 12.88 8.22
CA LEU A 167 15.47 12.51 7.10
C LEU A 167 15.85 13.38 5.90
N ARG A 168 15.96 12.77 4.73
CA ARG A 168 16.27 13.45 3.47
C ARG A 168 15.38 12.91 2.36
N ALA A 169 15.23 13.70 1.31
CA ALA A 169 14.65 13.20 0.07
C ALA A 169 15.44 11.97 -0.41
N ALA A 170 14.75 10.95 -0.90
CA ALA A 170 15.39 9.77 -1.45
C ALA A 170 16.11 10.17 -2.74
N THR A 171 17.44 10.35 -2.67
CA THR A 171 18.25 10.52 -3.86
C THR A 171 18.36 9.18 -4.56
N ILE A 172 17.78 9.06 -5.76
CA ILE A 172 18.03 7.92 -6.64
C ILE A 172 19.49 8.04 -7.07
N SER A 173 20.37 7.27 -6.41
CA SER A 173 21.73 7.04 -6.90
C SER A 173 21.62 6.25 -8.20
N ASN A 174 21.93 6.90 -9.31
CA ASN A 174 22.03 6.33 -10.66
C ASN A 174 23.17 5.31 -10.76
#